data_AF-A0A845QE59-F1
#
_entry.id   AF-A0A845QE59-F1
#
_cell.length_a   1.000
_cell.length_b   1.000
_cell.length_c   1.000
_cell.angle_alpha   90.00
_cell.angle_beta   90.00
_cell.angle_gamma   90.00
#
_symmetry.space_group_name_H-M   'P 1'
#
loop_
_entity.id
_entity.type
_entity.pdbx_description
1 polymer ?
#
loop_
_entity_poly.entity_id
_entity_poly.type
_entity_poly.pdbx_seq_one_letter_code
_entity_poly.pdbx_strand_id
1 'polypeptide(L)'
;MRTDPHFIKQILLAVTLAVLAAGFAREAFVLEIGTHTVLQDLRQFHLDSENSVPAWWSSSLMLVAAMVLYRLGAEAKAARDRMWQLWALLAVAFFFLSMDEAASFHEGVIEPLKAAFGFGGIFFYAWVVPAVLCLGGFGLLILPLLRQLPPRLSGRLVLSGIIFVGGALGMEMVGGWLDYSGLRASTFYVLAVTVEETAEFVGLLLFNFALLDQFDPARAQIGHRARGVASPTGGDTRAAAAPAMAGTGQYPVAAE
;
A
#
# COMPACT_ATOMS: atom_id res chain seq x y z
N MET A 1 5.40 -23.84 -5.32
CA MET A 1 4.53 -23.03 -6.20
C MET A 1 5.12 -21.63 -6.32
N ARG A 2 5.42 -21.15 -7.54
CA ARG A 2 5.68 -19.72 -7.77
C ARG A 2 4.32 -19.07 -7.97
N THR A 3 3.86 -18.25 -7.03
CA THR A 3 2.62 -17.48 -7.18
C THR A 3 2.86 -16.33 -8.15
N ASP A 4 1.97 -16.19 -9.14
CA ASP A 4 2.00 -15.12 -10.12
C ASP A 4 1.52 -13.80 -9.48
N PRO A 5 2.33 -12.71 -9.48
CA PRO A 5 1.93 -11.42 -8.94
C PRO A 5 0.66 -10.86 -9.61
N HIS A 6 0.42 -11.16 -10.89
CA HIS A 6 -0.78 -10.70 -11.58
C HIS A 6 -2.04 -11.34 -11.01
N PHE A 7 -2.01 -12.66 -10.82
CA PHE A 7 -3.11 -13.41 -10.20
C PHE A 7 -3.42 -12.91 -8.78
N ILE A 8 -2.39 -12.64 -7.96
CA ILE A 8 -2.59 -12.08 -6.61
C ILE A 8 -3.31 -10.72 -6.70
N LYS A 9 -2.85 -9.81 -7.56
CA LYS A 9 -3.49 -8.49 -7.73
C LYS A 9 -4.95 -8.59 -8.14
N GLN A 10 -5.30 -9.55 -9.02
CA GLN A 10 -6.68 -9.79 -9.42
C GLN A 10 -7.55 -10.27 -8.26
N ILE A 11 -7.03 -11.16 -7.41
CA ILE A 11 -7.75 -11.59 -6.20
C ILE A 11 -7.96 -10.42 -5.26
N LEU A 12 -6.90 -9.65 -4.96
CA LEU A 12 -7.02 -8.49 -4.06
C LEU A 12 -8.07 -7.50 -4.58
N LEU A 13 -8.05 -7.20 -5.88
CA LEU A 13 -9.05 -6.32 -6.50
C LEU A 13 -10.46 -6.90 -6.40
N ALA A 14 -10.65 -8.16 -6.81
CA ALA A 14 -11.97 -8.79 -6.85
C ALA A 14 -12.61 -8.88 -5.46
N VAL A 15 -11.84 -9.27 -4.44
CA VAL A 15 -12.33 -9.33 -3.06
C VAL A 15 -12.64 -7.92 -2.55
N THR A 16 -11.78 -6.93 -2.79
CA THR A 16 -12.06 -5.54 -2.38
C THR A 16 -13.32 -4.98 -3.02
N LEU A 17 -13.51 -5.21 -4.32
CA LEU A 17 -14.73 -4.79 -5.01
C LEU A 17 -15.98 -5.48 -4.47
N ALA A 18 -15.87 -6.77 -4.13
CA ALA A 18 -16.98 -7.51 -3.52
C ALA A 18 -17.32 -6.99 -2.12
N VAL A 19 -16.32 -6.69 -1.29
CA VAL A 19 -16.50 -6.12 0.06
C VAL A 19 -17.12 -4.73 -0.01
N LEU A 20 -16.61 -3.84 -0.87
CA LEU A 20 -17.19 -2.51 -1.08
C LEU A 20 -18.63 -2.60 -1.61
N ALA A 21 -18.89 -3.47 -2.58
CA ALA A 21 -20.24 -3.66 -3.10
C ALA A 21 -21.21 -4.16 -2.01
N ALA A 22 -20.77 -5.08 -1.14
CA ALA A 22 -21.57 -5.54 -0.01
C ALA A 22 -21.82 -4.42 1.01
N GLY A 23 -20.81 -3.60 1.31
CA GLY A 23 -20.95 -2.43 2.18
C GLY A 23 -21.94 -1.40 1.63
N PHE A 24 -21.82 -1.04 0.36
CA PHE A 24 -22.78 -0.10 -0.28
C PHE A 24 -24.18 -0.67 -0.38
N ALA A 25 -24.32 -1.98 -0.65
CA ALA A 25 -25.61 -2.65 -0.65
C ALA A 25 -26.25 -2.63 0.75
N ARG A 26 -25.45 -2.79 1.81
CA ARG A 26 -25.91 -2.65 3.19
C ARG A 26 -26.37 -1.23 3.48
N GLU A 27 -25.60 -0.20 3.11
CA GLU A 27 -26.01 1.20 3.33
C GLU A 27 -27.33 1.52 2.60
N ALA A 28 -27.46 1.09 1.34
CA ALA A 28 -28.71 1.23 0.59
C ALA A 28 -29.88 0.50 1.26
N PHE A 29 -29.66 -0.71 1.76
CA PHE A 29 -30.67 -1.48 2.50
C PHE A 29 -31.16 -0.73 3.74
N VAL A 30 -30.24 -0.21 4.56
CA VAL A 30 -30.60 0.52 5.79
C VAL A 30 -31.35 1.81 5.48
N LEU A 31 -30.98 2.53 4.42
CA LEU A 31 -31.65 3.78 4.02
C LEU A 31 -33.07 3.55 3.45
N GLU A 32 -33.27 2.50 2.66
CA GLU A 32 -34.55 2.25 1.96
C GLU A 32 -35.55 1.44 2.79
N ILE A 33 -35.05 0.46 3.56
CA ILE A 33 -35.89 -0.53 4.26
C ILE A 33 -35.88 -0.30 5.78
N GLY A 34 -34.80 0.26 6.32
CA GLY A 34 -34.63 0.47 7.75
C GLY A 34 -34.15 -0.77 8.50
N THR A 35 -33.90 -0.61 9.81
CA THR A 35 -33.27 -1.62 10.68
C THR A 35 -34.26 -2.54 11.39
N HIS A 36 -35.56 -2.27 11.29
CA HIS A 36 -36.63 -3.05 11.94
C HIS A 36 -37.03 -4.30 11.13
N THR A 37 -36.03 -5.06 10.66
CA THR A 37 -36.24 -6.30 9.87
C THR A 37 -35.62 -7.51 10.56
N VAL A 38 -35.91 -8.71 10.06
CA VAL A 38 -35.25 -9.97 10.52
C VAL A 38 -33.73 -9.92 10.30
N LEU A 39 -33.29 -9.15 9.30
CA LEU A 39 -31.87 -8.94 8.98
C LEU A 39 -31.22 -7.81 9.80
N GLN A 40 -32.00 -7.15 10.66
CA GLN A 40 -31.56 -6.01 11.48
C GLN A 40 -30.86 -4.95 10.63
N ASP A 41 -29.65 -4.56 10.99
CA ASP A 41 -28.81 -3.60 10.28
C ASP A 41 -27.69 -4.26 9.47
N LEU A 42 -27.65 -5.59 9.37
CA LEU A 42 -26.58 -6.35 8.70
C LEU A 42 -25.16 -5.90 9.11
N ARG A 43 -24.95 -5.68 10.42
CA ARG A 43 -23.70 -5.13 10.99
C ARG A 43 -22.41 -5.76 10.44
N GLN A 44 -22.41 -7.04 10.08
CA GLN A 44 -21.22 -7.73 9.53
C GLN A 44 -20.71 -7.13 8.21
N PHE A 45 -21.54 -6.37 7.50
CA PHE A 45 -21.19 -5.66 6.26
C PHE A 45 -21.16 -4.14 6.43
N HIS A 46 -21.34 -3.64 7.66
CA HIS A 46 -21.24 -2.21 7.93
C HIS A 46 -19.78 -1.77 7.86
N LEU A 47 -19.51 -0.78 7.02
CA LEU A 47 -18.16 -0.27 6.77
C LEU A 47 -17.54 0.29 8.07
N ASP A 48 -18.25 1.20 8.75
CA ASP A 48 -17.83 1.87 10.01
C ASP A 48 -17.73 0.94 11.25
N SER A 49 -17.90 -0.37 11.09
CA SER A 49 -18.01 -1.27 12.24
C SER A 49 -16.79 -2.13 12.45
N GLU A 50 -16.35 -2.14 13.70
CA GLU A 50 -15.42 -3.13 14.21
C GLU A 50 -16.05 -4.53 14.15
N ASN A 51 -15.20 -5.56 13.95
CA ASN A 51 -15.62 -6.96 13.83
C ASN A 51 -16.54 -7.24 12.63
N SER A 52 -16.20 -6.63 11.49
CA SER A 52 -16.93 -6.73 10.23
C SER A 52 -16.09 -7.36 9.12
N VAL A 53 -16.75 -7.74 8.01
CA VAL A 53 -16.08 -8.22 6.80
C VAL A 53 -15.16 -7.13 6.19
N PRO A 54 -15.58 -5.85 6.09
CA PRO A 54 -14.69 -4.74 5.73
C PRO A 54 -13.42 -4.67 6.59
N ALA A 55 -13.55 -4.60 7.92
CA ALA A 55 -12.40 -4.51 8.84
C ALA A 55 -11.46 -5.71 8.71
N TRP A 56 -12.01 -6.93 8.64
CA TRP A 56 -11.21 -8.14 8.39
C TRP A 56 -10.42 -8.05 7.07
N TRP A 57 -11.04 -7.52 6.02
CA TRP A 57 -10.41 -7.40 4.72
C TRP A 57 -9.35 -6.29 4.69
N SER A 58 -9.60 -5.13 5.31
CA SER A 58 -8.62 -4.05 5.48
C SER A 58 -7.39 -4.54 6.24
N SER A 59 -7.61 -5.21 7.38
CA SER A 59 -6.54 -5.86 8.15
C SER A 59 -5.76 -6.88 7.32
N SER A 60 -6.45 -7.70 6.52
CA SER A 60 -5.82 -8.68 5.63
C SER A 60 -4.95 -8.04 4.54
N LEU A 61 -5.39 -6.92 3.94
CA LEU A 61 -4.61 -6.17 2.96
C LEU A 61 -3.34 -5.57 3.56
N MET A 62 -3.42 -5.08 4.80
CA MET A 62 -2.27 -4.60 5.56
C MET A 62 -1.29 -5.73 5.89
N LEU A 63 -1.80 -6.91 6.26
CA LEU A 63 -0.97 -8.09 6.51
C LEU A 63 -0.26 -8.57 5.24
N VAL A 64 -0.95 -8.56 4.09
CA VAL A 64 -0.33 -8.85 2.78
C VAL A 64 0.78 -7.84 2.49
N ALA A 65 0.53 -6.55 2.70
CA ALA A 65 1.54 -5.51 2.53
C ALA A 65 2.76 -5.77 3.44
N ALA A 66 2.54 -6.10 4.72
CA ALA A 66 3.59 -6.46 5.67
C ALA A 66 4.44 -7.65 5.18
N MET A 67 3.80 -8.72 4.71
CA MET A 67 4.48 -9.91 4.18
C MET A 67 5.33 -9.59 2.93
N VAL A 68 4.79 -8.78 2.02
CA VAL A 68 5.50 -8.38 0.79
C VAL A 68 6.68 -7.45 1.10
N LEU A 69 6.49 -6.48 2.01
CA LEU A 69 7.55 -5.59 2.51
C LEU A 69 8.68 -6.38 3.18
N TYR A 70 8.34 -7.35 4.03
CA TYR A 70 9.30 -8.23 4.68
C TYR A 70 10.15 -8.98 3.64
N ARG A 71 9.51 -9.51 2.60
CA ARG A 71 10.20 -10.21 1.50
C ARG A 71 11.13 -9.27 0.72
N LEU A 72 10.69 -8.05 0.40
CA LEU A 72 11.53 -7.04 -0.24
C LEU A 72 12.74 -6.66 0.64
N GLY A 73 12.53 -6.51 1.94
CA GLY A 73 13.61 -6.29 2.91
C GLY A 73 14.60 -7.45 2.98
N ALA A 74 14.12 -8.70 2.93
CA ALA A 74 14.99 -9.88 2.89
C ALA A 74 15.85 -9.94 1.62
N GLU A 75 15.28 -9.62 0.45
CA GLU A 75 16.04 -9.53 -0.81
C GLU A 75 17.07 -8.39 -0.78
N ALA A 76 16.71 -7.22 -0.24
CA ALA A 76 17.63 -6.09 -0.06
C ALA A 76 18.79 -6.45 0.89
N LYS A 77 18.50 -7.15 1.99
CA LYS A 77 19.51 -7.63 2.95
C LYS A 77 20.47 -8.62 2.30
N ALA A 78 19.96 -9.58 1.52
CA ALA A 78 20.79 -10.53 0.78
C ALA A 78 21.70 -9.83 -0.24
N ALA A 79 21.23 -8.75 -0.84
CA ALA A 79 22.00 -7.88 -1.73
C ALA A 79 22.97 -6.91 -1.01
N ARG A 80 23.08 -6.98 0.32
CA ARG A 80 23.85 -6.06 1.17
C ARG A 80 23.45 -4.58 1.04
N ASP A 81 22.21 -4.32 0.64
CA ASP A 81 21.65 -2.97 0.62
C ASP A 81 21.27 -2.55 2.05
N ARG A 82 21.86 -1.45 2.54
CA ARG A 82 21.63 -0.93 3.90
C ARG A 82 20.18 -0.53 4.16
N MET A 83 19.39 -0.26 3.11
CA MET A 83 17.98 0.13 3.27
C MET A 83 17.06 -1.04 3.64
N TRP A 84 17.56 -2.27 3.76
CA TRP A 84 16.78 -3.43 4.22
C TRP A 84 16.07 -3.18 5.56
N GLN A 85 16.67 -2.36 6.44
CA GLN A 85 16.12 -2.01 7.75
C GLN A 85 14.84 -1.18 7.62
N LEU A 86 14.75 -0.30 6.61
CA LEU A 86 13.58 0.54 6.39
C LEU A 86 12.42 -0.25 5.77
N TRP A 87 12.73 -1.25 4.93
CA TRP A 87 11.73 -2.23 4.47
C TRP A 87 11.19 -3.07 5.64
N ALA A 88 12.06 -3.51 6.55
CA ALA A 88 11.66 -4.25 7.75
C ALA A 88 10.83 -3.38 8.70
N LEU A 89 11.20 -2.11 8.87
CA LEU A 89 10.42 -1.13 9.65
C LEU A 89 9.01 -0.96 9.08
N LEU A 90 8.88 -0.78 7.75
CA LEU A 90 7.57 -0.72 7.09
C LEU A 90 6.77 -2.01 7.28
N ALA A 91 7.42 -3.18 7.16
CA ALA A 91 6.74 -4.46 7.37
C ALA A 91 6.17 -4.59 8.78
N VAL A 92 6.96 -4.21 9.79
CA VAL A 92 6.53 -4.19 11.20
C VAL A 92 5.40 -3.18 11.40
N ALA A 93 5.49 -1.99 10.82
CA ALA A 93 4.43 -0.97 10.91
C ALA A 93 3.09 -1.47 10.33
N PHE A 94 3.10 -2.03 9.12
CA PHE A 94 1.88 -2.59 8.50
C PHE A 94 1.34 -3.81 9.26
N PHE A 95 2.21 -4.59 9.89
CA PHE A 95 1.77 -5.68 10.77
C PHE A 95 1.03 -5.15 12.00
N PHE A 96 1.55 -4.10 12.66
CA PHE A 96 0.86 -3.48 13.78
C PHE A 96 -0.42 -2.76 13.37
N LEU A 97 -0.46 -2.11 12.20
CA LEU A 97 -1.69 -1.55 11.64
C LEU A 97 -2.74 -2.64 11.38
N SER A 98 -2.34 -3.79 10.83
CA SER A 98 -3.24 -4.93 10.66
C SER A 98 -3.79 -5.44 12.00
N MET A 99 -2.97 -5.48 13.05
CA MET A 99 -3.43 -5.85 14.39
C MET A 99 -4.40 -4.82 14.97
N ASP A 100 -4.08 -3.53 14.82
CA ASP A 100 -4.93 -2.44 15.29
C ASP A 100 -6.27 -2.45 14.59
N GLU A 101 -6.30 -2.61 13.27
CA GLU A 101 -7.55 -2.74 12.50
C GLU A 101 -8.43 -3.91 12.95
N ALA A 102 -7.82 -5.02 13.39
CA ALA A 102 -8.56 -6.20 13.82
C ALA A 102 -9.00 -6.16 15.30
N ALA A 103 -8.30 -5.40 16.15
CA ALA A 103 -8.48 -5.39 17.60
C ALA A 103 -8.85 -4.03 18.17
N SER A 104 -8.84 -3.00 17.34
CA SER A 104 -9.19 -1.61 17.60
C SER A 104 -8.49 -1.01 18.82
N PHE A 105 -7.16 -1.13 18.88
CA PHE A 105 -6.42 -0.57 20.00
C PHE A 105 -6.54 0.96 20.06
N HIS A 106 -6.65 1.63 18.91
CA HIS A 106 -6.82 3.08 18.83
C HIS A 106 -8.14 3.57 19.46
N GLU A 107 -9.21 2.77 19.45
CA GLU A 107 -10.45 3.15 20.14
C GLU A 107 -10.25 3.27 21.66
N GLY A 108 -9.42 2.39 22.22
CA GLY A 108 -9.12 2.35 23.66
C GLY A 108 -8.43 3.62 24.19
N VAL A 109 -7.83 4.45 23.32
CA VAL A 109 -7.18 5.70 23.72
C VAL A 109 -8.05 6.94 23.54
N ILE A 110 -9.21 6.83 22.87
CA ILE A 110 -10.10 7.98 22.58
C ILE A 110 -10.59 8.61 23.89
N GLU A 111 -11.29 7.85 24.73
CA GLU A 111 -11.90 8.37 25.96
C GLU A 111 -10.88 8.86 26.99
N PRO A 112 -9.76 8.16 27.27
CA PRO A 112 -8.70 8.69 28.13
C PRO A 112 -8.15 10.05 27.66
N LEU A 113 -7.93 10.21 26.35
CA LEU A 113 -7.41 11.47 25.80
C LEU A 113 -8.45 12.58 25.86
N LYS A 114 -9.72 12.30 25.56
CA LYS A 114 -10.82 13.26 25.73
C LYS A 114 -10.94 13.72 27.17
N ALA A 115 -10.90 12.79 28.13
CA ALA A 115 -10.99 13.11 29.55
C ALA A 115 -9.80 13.95 30.04
N ALA A 116 -8.58 13.67 29.55
CA ALA A 116 -7.37 14.36 29.97
C ALA A 116 -7.22 15.77 29.35
N PHE A 117 -7.60 15.94 28.08
CA PHE A 117 -7.30 17.16 27.31
C PHE A 117 -8.55 17.94 26.84
N GLY A 118 -9.76 17.41 27.06
CA GLY A 118 -11.00 18.05 26.65
C GLY A 118 -11.19 18.11 25.12
N PHE A 119 -10.69 17.10 24.39
CA PHE A 119 -10.80 17.07 22.93
C PHE A 119 -12.27 16.95 22.47
N GLY A 120 -12.58 17.63 21.36
CA GLY A 120 -13.90 17.69 20.72
C GLY A 120 -13.80 18.25 19.30
N GLY A 121 -14.93 18.47 18.64
CA GLY A 121 -14.97 18.94 17.25
C GLY A 121 -14.20 18.00 16.32
N ILE A 122 -13.25 18.53 15.54
CA ILE A 122 -12.43 17.72 14.61
C ILE A 122 -11.52 16.69 15.32
N PHE A 123 -11.30 16.83 16.63
CA PHE A 123 -10.53 15.88 17.44
C PHE A 123 -11.43 15.06 18.36
N PHE A 124 -12.72 14.96 18.04
CA PHE A 124 -13.67 14.17 18.83
C PHE A 124 -13.22 12.71 18.95
N TYR A 125 -12.71 12.13 17.87
CA TYR A 125 -11.95 10.89 17.89
C TYR A 125 -10.48 11.19 18.21
N ALA A 126 -10.20 11.31 19.51
CA ALA A 126 -8.94 11.87 20.00
C ALA A 126 -7.67 11.07 19.65
N TRP A 127 -7.80 9.81 19.23
CA TRP A 127 -6.67 8.98 18.79
C TRP A 127 -5.94 9.57 17.56
N VAL A 128 -6.61 10.43 16.78
CA VAL A 128 -6.00 11.15 15.64
C VAL A 128 -4.77 11.96 16.08
N VAL A 129 -4.78 12.52 17.30
CA VAL A 129 -3.66 13.34 17.80
C VAL A 129 -2.36 12.55 17.91
N PRO A 130 -2.28 11.44 18.66
CA PRO A 130 -1.08 10.61 18.67
C PRO A 130 -0.77 10.01 17.29
N ALA A 131 -1.78 9.67 16.47
CA ALA A 131 -1.57 9.14 15.12
C ALA A 131 -0.82 10.14 14.22
N VAL A 132 -1.20 11.42 14.20
CA VAL A 132 -0.52 12.48 13.43
C VAL A 132 0.94 12.63 13.85
N LEU A 133 1.23 12.61 15.15
CA LEU A 133 2.60 12.71 15.66
C LEU A 133 3.45 11.50 15.25
N CYS A 134 2.92 10.30 15.45
CA CYS A 134 3.56 9.04 15.06
C CYS A 134 3.80 8.99 13.55
N LEU A 135 2.81 9.36 12.74
CA LEU A 135 2.90 9.37 11.29
C LEU A 135 3.92 10.39 10.78
N GLY A 136 3.96 11.60 11.35
CA GLY A 136 4.95 12.61 11.02
C GLY A 136 6.38 12.13 11.27
N GLY A 137 6.62 11.53 12.43
CA GLY A 137 7.90 10.90 12.77
C GLY A 137 8.25 9.74 11.83
N PHE A 138 7.29 8.84 11.60
CA PHE A 138 7.44 7.69 10.71
C PHE A 138 7.76 8.10 9.27
N GLY A 139 7.06 9.11 8.75
CA GLY A 139 7.29 9.68 7.42
C GLY A 139 8.71 10.20 7.24
N LEU A 140 9.27 10.87 8.26
CA LEU A 140 10.66 11.31 8.26
C LEU A 140 11.65 10.13 8.27
N LEU A 141 11.35 9.07 9.02
CA LEU A 141 12.19 7.87 9.10
C LEU A 141 12.27 7.12 7.77
N ILE A 142 11.18 7.03 7.02
CA ILE A 142 11.13 6.32 5.72
C ILE A 142 11.59 7.19 4.53
N LEU A 143 11.78 8.49 4.73
CA LEU A 143 12.15 9.41 3.66
C LEU A 143 13.47 9.07 2.94
N PRO A 144 14.54 8.58 3.61
CA PRO A 144 15.74 8.10 2.94
C PRO A 144 15.45 6.91 1.99
N LEU A 145 14.56 6.00 2.38
CA LEU A 145 14.13 4.90 1.51
C LEU A 145 13.44 5.46 0.27
N LEU A 146 12.44 6.34 0.44
CA LEU A 146 11.70 6.92 -0.68
C LEU A 146 12.60 7.64 -1.68
N ARG A 147 13.60 8.40 -1.20
CA ARG A 147 14.57 9.11 -2.05
C ARG A 147 15.50 8.18 -2.84
N GLN A 148 15.75 6.98 -2.34
CA GLN A 148 16.60 5.99 -3.03
C GLN A 148 15.84 5.20 -4.10
N LEU A 149 14.51 5.08 -3.96
CA LEU A 149 13.69 4.32 -4.90
C LEU A 149 13.58 5.03 -6.26
N PRO A 150 13.41 4.28 -7.35
CA PRO A 150 13.08 4.85 -8.65
C PRO A 150 11.84 5.77 -8.56
N PRO A 151 11.82 6.93 -9.25
CA PRO A 151 10.77 7.94 -9.08
C PRO A 151 9.34 7.41 -9.29
N ARG A 152 9.18 6.45 -10.21
CA ARG A 152 7.88 5.82 -10.48
C ARG A 152 7.39 4.98 -9.30
N LEU A 153 8.27 4.19 -8.67
CA LEU A 153 7.92 3.42 -7.47
C LEU A 153 7.67 4.35 -6.29
N SER A 154 8.58 5.29 -6.01
CA SER A 154 8.41 6.26 -4.93
C SER A 154 7.10 7.03 -5.06
N GLY A 155 6.77 7.52 -6.25
CA GLY A 155 5.52 8.26 -6.49
C GLY A 155 4.27 7.43 -6.21
N ARG A 156 4.28 6.13 -6.54
CA ARG A 156 3.16 5.22 -6.24
C ARG A 156 3.01 4.95 -4.75
N LEU A 157 4.13 4.75 -4.02
CA LEU A 157 4.09 4.56 -2.57
C LEU A 157 3.62 5.83 -1.84
N VAL A 158 4.07 7.00 -2.29
CA VAL A 158 3.62 8.28 -1.72
C VAL A 158 2.15 8.53 -2.02
N LEU A 159 1.70 8.33 -3.25
CA LEU A 159 0.30 8.52 -3.63
C LEU A 159 -0.63 7.59 -2.85
N SER A 160 -0.27 6.30 -2.75
CA SER A 160 -1.05 5.34 -1.95
C SER A 160 -1.08 5.71 -0.47
N GLY A 161 0.05 6.16 0.09
CA GLY A 161 0.11 6.66 1.46
C GLY A 161 -0.77 7.89 1.69
N ILE A 162 -0.77 8.86 0.76
CA ILE A 162 -1.64 10.05 0.83
C ILE A 162 -3.12 9.67 0.79
N ILE A 163 -3.50 8.75 -0.10
CA ILE A 163 -4.89 8.29 -0.21
C ILE A 163 -5.33 7.55 1.05
N PHE A 164 -4.50 6.60 1.53
CA PHE A 164 -4.80 5.82 2.73
C PHE A 164 -4.89 6.71 3.98
N VAL A 165 -3.86 7.52 4.27
CA VAL A 165 -3.84 8.42 5.42
C VAL A 165 -4.92 9.50 5.31
N GLY A 166 -5.15 10.02 4.11
CA GLY A 166 -6.18 11.03 3.87
C GLY A 166 -7.58 10.50 4.11
N GLY A 167 -7.84 9.23 3.78
CA GLY A 167 -9.01 8.48 4.24
C GLY A 167 -9.01 8.36 5.75
N ALA A 168 -8.12 7.52 6.29
CA ALA A 168 -8.08 7.15 7.70
C ALA A 168 -8.03 8.33 8.68
N LEU A 169 -7.08 9.25 8.55
CA LEU A 169 -6.96 10.37 9.51
C LEU A 169 -7.82 11.56 9.08
N GLY A 170 -7.89 11.83 7.77
CA GLY A 170 -8.58 13.02 7.27
C GLY A 170 -10.09 12.90 7.41
N MET A 171 -10.66 11.76 7.04
CA MET A 171 -12.10 11.54 7.13
C MET A 171 -12.53 11.24 8.56
N GLU A 172 -11.70 10.60 9.38
CA GLU A 172 -11.97 10.45 10.82
C GLU A 172 -12.12 11.81 11.53
N MET A 173 -11.32 12.82 11.15
CA MET A 173 -11.50 14.19 11.64
C MET A 173 -12.83 14.82 11.18
N VAL A 174 -13.27 14.52 9.96
CA VAL A 174 -14.57 14.97 9.43
C VAL A 174 -15.72 14.25 10.13
N GLY A 175 -15.64 12.93 10.29
CA GLY A 175 -16.59 12.09 11.01
C GLY A 175 -16.71 12.51 12.47
N GLY A 176 -15.58 12.74 13.15
CA GLY A 176 -15.55 13.26 14.51
C GLY A 176 -16.22 14.63 14.66
N TRP A 177 -16.00 15.55 13.71
CA TRP A 177 -16.69 16.83 13.71
C TRP A 177 -18.21 16.70 13.49
N LEU A 178 -18.64 15.80 12.60
CA LEU A 178 -20.05 15.50 12.37
C LEU A 178 -20.70 14.90 13.62
N ASP A 179 -20.07 13.92 14.26
CA ASP A 179 -20.59 13.28 15.47
C ASP A 179 -20.69 14.29 16.63
N TYR A 180 -19.63 15.07 16.86
CA TYR A 180 -19.63 16.14 17.85
C TYR A 180 -20.76 17.17 17.63
N SER A 181 -21.13 17.39 16.36
CA SER A 181 -22.21 18.30 15.99
C SER A 181 -23.61 17.66 16.08
N GLY A 182 -23.73 16.42 16.56
CA GLY A 182 -24.98 15.68 16.68
C GLY A 182 -25.50 15.10 15.35
N LEU A 183 -24.63 15.00 14.33
CA LEU A 183 -24.99 14.57 12.98
C LEU A 183 -24.65 13.09 12.71
N ARG A 184 -24.37 12.29 13.74
CA ARG A 184 -24.03 10.86 13.59
C ARG A 184 -25.07 10.05 12.80
N ALA A 185 -26.36 10.32 12.99
CA ALA A 185 -27.45 9.65 12.27
C ALA A 185 -27.79 10.30 10.92
N SER A 186 -26.96 11.21 10.41
CA SER A 186 -27.23 11.95 9.17
C SER A 186 -26.61 11.27 7.94
N THR A 187 -27.18 11.53 6.76
CA THR A 187 -26.60 11.10 5.48
C THR A 187 -25.18 11.65 5.25
N PHE A 188 -24.84 12.80 5.84
CA PHE A 188 -23.49 13.36 5.76
C PHE A 188 -22.46 12.49 6.46
N TYR A 189 -22.80 11.92 7.62
CA TYR A 189 -21.93 10.99 8.34
C TYR A 189 -21.74 9.69 7.54
N VAL A 190 -22.83 9.11 7.02
CA VAL A 190 -22.75 7.92 6.15
C VAL A 190 -21.88 8.16 4.92
N LEU A 191 -21.98 9.34 4.29
CA LEU A 191 -21.13 9.70 3.15
C LEU A 191 -19.66 9.86 3.57
N ALA A 192 -19.38 10.45 4.73
CA ALA A 192 -18.02 10.62 5.23
C ALA A 192 -17.34 9.25 5.44
N VAL A 193 -18.00 8.35 6.16
CA VAL A 193 -17.56 6.95 6.36
C VAL A 193 -17.37 6.25 5.02
N THR A 194 -18.32 6.40 4.08
CA THR A 194 -18.22 5.76 2.76
C THR A 194 -16.96 6.22 2.00
N VAL A 195 -16.65 7.51 2.06
CA VAL A 195 -15.46 8.08 1.42
C VAL A 195 -14.19 7.63 2.12
N GLU A 196 -14.19 7.60 3.45
CA GLU A 196 -13.09 7.12 4.29
C GLU A 196 -12.68 5.70 3.91
N GLU A 197 -13.61 4.78 4.04
CA GLU A 197 -13.45 3.34 3.81
C GLU A 197 -13.01 3.05 2.37
N THR A 198 -13.62 3.73 1.41
CA THR A 198 -13.23 3.61 0.00
C THR A 198 -11.80 4.10 -0.22
N ALA A 199 -11.43 5.23 0.37
CA ALA A 199 -10.08 5.77 0.25
C ALA A 199 -9.05 4.83 0.89
N GLU A 200 -9.34 4.26 2.05
CA GLU A 200 -8.46 3.29 2.69
C GLU A 200 -8.22 2.06 1.82
N PHE A 201 -9.29 1.43 1.31
CA PHE A 201 -9.17 0.28 0.43
C PHE A 201 -8.38 0.59 -0.85
N VAL A 202 -8.66 1.74 -1.48
CA VAL A 202 -7.95 2.18 -2.69
C VAL A 202 -6.47 2.42 -2.37
N GLY A 203 -6.16 3.08 -1.26
CA GLY A 203 -4.79 3.32 -0.80
C GLY A 203 -4.02 2.01 -0.60
N LEU A 204 -4.60 1.06 0.16
CA LEU A 204 -4.00 -0.25 0.42
C LEU A 204 -3.82 -1.09 -0.85
N LEU A 205 -4.78 -1.06 -1.77
CA LEU A 205 -4.67 -1.75 -3.06
C LEU A 205 -3.53 -1.17 -3.91
N LEU A 206 -3.48 0.15 -4.05
CA LEU A 206 -2.43 0.82 -4.83
C LEU A 206 -1.04 0.55 -4.25
N PHE A 207 -0.93 0.55 -2.92
CA PHE A 207 0.30 0.21 -2.20
C PHE A 207 0.72 -1.23 -2.49
N ASN A 208 -0.16 -2.20 -2.26
CA ASN A 208 0.11 -3.61 -2.52
C ASN A 208 0.47 -3.87 -3.99
N PHE A 209 -0.19 -3.21 -4.94
CA PHE A 209 0.12 -3.36 -6.36
C PHE A 209 1.51 -2.83 -6.70
N ALA A 210 1.92 -1.70 -6.11
CA ALA A 210 3.25 -1.14 -6.30
C ALA A 210 4.35 -2.09 -5.78
N LEU A 211 4.10 -2.75 -4.65
CA LEU A 211 5.01 -3.74 -4.07
C LEU A 211 5.04 -5.05 -4.87
N LEU A 212 3.89 -5.60 -5.25
CA LEU A 212 3.78 -6.84 -6.02
C LEU A 212 4.41 -6.71 -7.41
N ASP A 213 4.34 -5.53 -8.03
CA ASP A 213 5.02 -5.23 -9.30
C ASP A 213 6.55 -5.43 -9.22
N GLN A 214 7.16 -5.39 -8.03
CA GLN A 214 8.60 -5.66 -7.86
C GLN A 214 8.97 -7.14 -8.04
N PHE A 215 7.97 -8.02 -8.08
CA PHE A 215 8.14 -9.45 -8.32
C PHE A 215 7.79 -9.86 -9.75
N ASP A 216 7.19 -8.96 -10.54
CA ASP A 216 6.92 -9.17 -11.96
C ASP A 216 8.13 -8.72 -12.79
N PRO A 217 8.80 -9.62 -13.56
CA PRO A 217 9.95 -9.26 -14.38
C PRO A 217 9.68 -8.07 -15.32
N ALA A 218 8.47 -7.92 -15.86
CA ALA A 218 8.15 -6.84 -16.79
C ALA A 218 7.93 -5.47 -16.11
N ARG A 219 7.75 -5.45 -14.79
CA ARG A 219 7.39 -4.24 -14.03
C ARG A 219 8.35 -3.90 -12.89
N ALA A 220 9.22 -4.84 -12.52
CA ALA A 220 10.15 -4.68 -11.41
C ALA A 220 11.11 -3.52 -11.66
N GLN A 221 11.23 -2.64 -10.67
CA GLN A 221 12.11 -1.46 -10.72
C GLN A 221 13.30 -1.59 -9.77
N ILE A 222 13.23 -2.53 -8.81
CA ILE A 222 14.29 -2.80 -7.83
C ILE A 222 14.68 -4.28 -7.84
N GLY A 223 15.85 -4.59 -7.25
CA GLY A 223 16.36 -5.95 -7.13
C GLY A 223 16.92 -6.55 -8.43
N HIS A 224 17.18 -7.85 -8.42
CA HIS A 224 17.81 -8.56 -9.55
C HIS A 224 16.89 -8.65 -10.77
N ARG A 225 15.58 -8.68 -10.55
CA ARG A 225 14.56 -8.81 -11.62
C ARG A 225 14.51 -7.58 -12.52
N ALA A 226 14.69 -6.39 -11.95
CA ALA A 226 14.82 -5.14 -12.71
C ALA A 226 16.08 -5.12 -13.61
N ARG A 227 17.17 -5.79 -13.19
CA ARG A 227 18.43 -5.85 -13.97
C ARG A 227 18.36 -6.86 -15.13
N GLY A 228 17.51 -7.88 -15.04
CA GLY A 228 17.40 -8.93 -16.05
C GLY A 228 16.70 -8.50 -17.35
N VAL A 229 15.86 -7.46 -17.31
CA VAL A 229 15.21 -6.90 -18.51
C VAL A 229 16.13 -5.92 -19.26
N ALA A 230 17.19 -5.42 -18.62
CA ALA A 230 18.17 -4.52 -19.24
C ALA A 230 19.15 -5.22 -20.21
N SER A 231 18.84 -6.41 -20.73
CA SER A 231 19.50 -7.00 -21.90
C SER A 231 18.51 -7.87 -22.67
N PRO A 232 18.31 -7.59 -23.97
CA PRO A 232 19.13 -8.29 -24.95
C PRO A 232 19.49 -7.48 -26.23
N THR A 233 20.60 -7.89 -26.86
CA THR A 233 21.08 -7.64 -28.23
C THR A 233 21.84 -6.33 -28.53
N GLY A 234 23.16 -6.45 -28.60
CA GLY A 234 24.09 -5.48 -29.19
C GLY A 234 25.51 -6.03 -29.13
N GLY A 235 25.84 -7.01 -29.98
CA GLY A 235 27.15 -7.66 -29.98
C GLY A 235 27.25 -8.81 -30.98
N ASP A 236 27.24 -8.43 -32.26
CA ASP A 236 27.60 -9.15 -33.48
C ASP A 236 27.94 -10.65 -33.45
N THR A 237 27.07 -11.43 -34.09
CA THR A 237 27.40 -12.66 -34.80
C THR A 237 27.57 -12.39 -36.30
N ARG A 238 28.73 -11.89 -36.73
CA ARG A 238 29.25 -11.91 -38.12
C ARG A 238 30.78 -11.71 -38.03
N ALA A 239 31.67 -12.48 -38.63
CA ALA A 239 31.58 -13.55 -39.60
C ALA A 239 32.87 -14.38 -39.51
N ALA A 240 32.74 -15.70 -39.54
CA ALA A 240 33.81 -16.61 -39.93
C ALA A 240 33.63 -16.93 -41.41
N ALA A 241 34.49 -16.40 -42.29
CA ALA A 241 34.81 -16.96 -43.62
C ALA A 241 35.95 -16.18 -44.31
N ALA A 242 37.17 -16.71 -44.23
CA ALA A 242 38.16 -16.99 -45.31
C ALA A 242 38.67 -15.90 -46.32
N PRO A 243 39.84 -16.14 -46.96
CA PRO A 243 40.85 -15.13 -47.32
C PRO A 243 40.92 -14.74 -48.82
N ALA A 244 41.61 -13.64 -49.16
CA ALA A 244 42.23 -13.44 -50.48
C ALA A 244 43.27 -12.29 -50.50
N MET A 245 44.22 -12.44 -51.43
CA MET A 245 45.54 -11.83 -51.63
C MET A 245 45.62 -10.39 -52.18
N ALA A 246 46.88 -9.88 -52.19
CA ALA A 246 47.49 -8.76 -52.94
C ALA A 246 47.46 -7.38 -52.25
N GLY A 247 48.54 -6.61 -52.12
CA GLY A 247 49.92 -6.70 -52.57
C GLY A 247 50.60 -5.32 -52.38
N THR A 248 51.93 -5.30 -52.54
CA THR A 248 52.85 -4.13 -52.67
C THR A 248 53.39 -3.46 -51.40
N GLY A 249 54.73 -3.47 -51.26
CA GLY A 249 55.46 -2.72 -50.24
C GLY A 249 56.94 -3.13 -50.04
N GLN A 250 57.77 -2.88 -51.07
CA GLN A 250 59.21 -2.53 -51.07
C GLN A 250 60.22 -3.02 -49.98
N TYR A 251 61.36 -3.53 -50.51
CA TYR A 251 62.73 -3.82 -50.01
C TYR A 251 63.38 -2.81 -49.01
N PRO A 252 64.43 -3.18 -48.21
CA PRO A 252 65.84 -3.43 -48.63
C PRO A 252 66.47 -4.74 -48.06
N VAL A 253 67.25 -5.53 -48.83
CA VAL A 253 68.71 -5.50 -49.15
C VAL A 253 69.65 -5.94 -48.02
N ALA A 254 70.31 -7.10 -48.26
CA ALA A 254 71.67 -7.60 -47.91
C ALA A 254 72.16 -7.50 -46.44
N ALA A 255 72.98 -8.41 -45.89
CA ALA A 255 74.06 -9.16 -46.50
C ALA A 255 74.47 -10.41 -45.67
N GLU A 256 75.10 -11.35 -46.38
CA GLU A 256 75.97 -12.48 -45.97
C GLU A 256 75.38 -13.65 -45.16
#